data_AF-A0A1M6GKH7-F1
#
_entry.id   AF-A0A1M6GKH7-F1
#
_cell.length_a   1.000
_cell.length_b   1.000
_cell.length_c   1.000
_cell.angle_alpha   90.00
_cell.angle_beta   90.00
_cell.angle_gamma   90.00
#
_symmetry.space_group_name_H-M   'P 1'
#
loop_
_entity.id
_entity.type
_entity.pdbx_description
1 polymer ?
#
loop_
_entity_poly.entity_id
_entity_poly.type
_entity_poly.pdbx_seq_one_letter_code
_entity_poly.pdbx_strand_id
1 'polypeptide(L)'
;MHTDQSSPIVAKHVLIPFVLITSLFALWGLANDMTNPMVRAFQKVLELSNTQASLVQLAFYGGYFTMAIPAALFVNRFSYKKGVLLGLALYAIGALLFYPAAARESYPFFLAALYILTFGLAFLETTANPYILSMGDEATATRRLNFAQMFNPMGSILGLLIAQNFVLDALQSDDTSPGGVPIYDTLSESAKAAVRTSDLEIIRNPYVLLGGVVLLFLIVIAVMKMPQNKSQESKVNFSDAVKRLWKQPKFSFGVIAQAFYVGAQIMCWTYVYQYAETLGIDAKSAVWYGLAGYIVFLTGRTVGTALMAKIDSGKLLMFFGLGGMATVLGAIFLPGMLGIYSLVATSFFMSIMFPTIYGIALEGQGEDAKFGAAFLVMAIVGGALLPYIQGYMLDFGGTGYEDTTIAGVTEMRFSFIPSLICLGVVALYGNFVYSKFHKQA
;
A
#
# COMPACT_ATOMS: atom_id res chain seq x y z
N MET A 1 23.29 33.46 -19.49
CA MET A 1 23.84 33.08 -18.17
C MET A 1 22.65 32.72 -17.28
N HIS A 2 22.13 31.50 -17.44
CA HIS A 2 21.03 31.01 -16.60
C HIS A 2 21.64 30.62 -15.26
N THR A 3 21.38 31.40 -14.22
CA THR A 3 21.67 30.99 -12.85
C THR A 3 20.80 29.78 -12.54
N ASP A 4 21.45 28.63 -12.53
CA ASP A 4 20.94 27.32 -12.13
C ASP A 4 20.67 27.35 -10.61
N GLN A 5 19.64 28.10 -10.18
CA GLN A 5 19.15 28.04 -8.81
C GLN A 5 18.36 26.74 -8.68
N SER A 6 19.04 25.68 -8.25
CA SER A 6 18.39 24.40 -7.95
C SER A 6 17.29 24.63 -6.90
N SER A 7 16.03 24.58 -7.32
CA SER A 7 14.89 24.73 -6.41
C SER A 7 14.98 23.67 -5.31
N PRO A 8 14.89 24.06 -4.02
CA PRO A 8 15.01 23.12 -2.92
C PRO A 8 13.85 22.12 -2.97
N ILE A 9 14.13 20.86 -2.60
CA ILE A 9 13.09 19.81 -2.51
C ILE A 9 11.99 20.26 -1.55
N VAL A 10 12.35 20.83 -0.40
CA VAL A 10 11.38 21.40 0.55
C VAL A 10 11.81 22.81 0.91
N ALA A 11 10.96 23.80 0.65
CA ALA A 11 11.26 25.17 1.05
C ALA A 11 11.10 25.33 2.56
N LYS A 12 11.98 26.13 3.20
CA LYS A 12 11.99 26.30 4.68
C LYS A 12 10.65 26.76 5.25
N HIS A 13 9.86 27.53 4.49
CA HIS A 13 8.56 28.04 4.92
C HIS A 13 7.43 27.00 4.90
N VAL A 14 7.58 25.89 4.16
CA VAL A 14 6.62 24.76 4.14
C VAL A 14 7.12 23.53 4.90
N LEU A 15 8.30 23.59 5.52
CA LEU A 15 8.95 22.44 6.14
C LEU A 15 8.09 21.77 7.22
N ILE A 16 7.46 22.56 8.10
CA ILE A 16 6.62 22.02 9.18
C ILE A 16 5.36 21.33 8.61
N PRO A 17 4.56 21.97 7.73
CA PRO A 17 3.47 21.29 7.03
C PRO A 17 3.90 20.04 6.26
N PHE A 18 5.07 20.10 5.60
CA PHE A 18 5.62 18.98 4.86
C PHE A 18 5.90 17.81 5.80
N VAL A 19 6.63 18.03 6.91
CA VAL A 19 6.93 16.99 7.91
C VAL A 19 5.65 16.35 8.46
N LEU A 20 4.63 17.15 8.77
CA LEU A 20 3.36 16.60 9.23
C LEU A 20 2.68 15.72 8.18
N ILE A 21 2.51 16.20 6.95
CA ILE A 21 1.86 15.39 5.91
C ILE A 21 2.73 14.17 5.57
N THR A 22 4.06 14.30 5.61
CA THR A 22 4.99 13.19 5.44
C THR A 22 4.79 12.11 6.52
N SER A 23 4.64 12.51 7.78
CA SER A 23 4.40 11.55 8.86
C SER A 23 3.07 10.80 8.75
N LEU A 24 2.09 11.36 8.03
CA LEU A 24 0.85 10.63 7.72
C LEU A 24 1.10 9.40 6.84
N PHE A 25 2.09 9.44 5.95
CA PHE A 25 2.47 8.26 5.15
C PHE A 25 3.04 7.14 6.02
N ALA A 26 3.77 7.47 7.09
CA ALA A 26 4.25 6.48 8.06
C ALA A 26 3.10 5.88 8.87
N LEU A 27 2.18 6.72 9.38
CA LEU A 27 0.99 6.23 10.09
C LEU A 27 0.14 5.31 9.20
N TRP A 28 0.01 5.68 7.94
CA TRP A 28 -0.72 4.86 6.98
C TRP A 28 -0.03 3.53 6.69
N GLY A 29 1.29 3.52 6.44
CA GLY A 29 2.05 2.29 6.27
C GLY A 29 1.91 1.36 7.48
N LEU A 30 2.01 1.93 8.69
CA LEU A 30 1.78 1.21 9.94
C LEU A 30 0.38 0.59 10.00
N ALA A 31 -0.66 1.35 9.66
CA ALA A 31 -2.04 0.86 9.64
C ALA A 31 -2.24 -0.35 8.72
N ASN A 32 -1.74 -0.24 7.49
CA ASN A 32 -1.96 -1.25 6.45
C ASN A 32 -1.29 -2.56 6.84
N ASP A 33 -0.01 -2.51 7.20
CA ASP A 33 0.77 -3.72 7.46
C ASP A 33 0.60 -4.27 8.87
N MET A 34 0.06 -3.48 9.80
CA MET A 34 -0.51 -4.03 11.03
C MET A 34 -1.83 -4.76 10.73
N THR A 35 -2.64 -4.31 9.78
CA THR A 35 -3.96 -4.90 9.51
C THR A 35 -3.89 -6.26 8.82
N ASN A 36 -2.97 -6.45 7.86
CA ASN A 36 -2.91 -7.68 7.06
C ASN A 36 -2.75 -8.96 7.91
N PRO A 37 -1.83 -9.03 8.90
CA PRO A 37 -1.73 -10.20 9.78
C PRO A 37 -2.94 -10.34 10.72
N MET A 38 -3.55 -9.22 11.10
CA MET A 38 -4.69 -9.21 12.02
C MET A 38 -5.95 -9.81 11.40
N VAL A 39 -6.11 -9.72 10.08
CA VAL A 39 -7.19 -10.43 9.36
C VAL A 39 -7.11 -11.93 9.61
N ARG A 40 -5.91 -12.53 9.59
CA ARG A 40 -5.72 -13.96 9.90
C ARG A 40 -6.01 -14.25 11.37
N ALA A 41 -5.57 -13.39 12.28
CA ALA A 41 -5.89 -13.51 13.70
C ALA A 41 -7.41 -13.52 13.94
N PHE A 42 -8.16 -12.60 13.31
CA PHE A 42 -9.62 -12.57 13.40
C PHE A 42 -10.28 -13.83 12.83
N GLN A 43 -9.75 -14.38 11.73
CA GLN A 43 -10.28 -15.64 11.17
C GLN A 43 -10.18 -16.79 12.15
N LYS A 44 -9.08 -16.86 12.91
CA LYS A 44 -8.86 -17.95 13.85
C LYS A 44 -9.64 -17.74 15.15
N VAL A 45 -9.59 -16.54 15.73
CA VAL A 45 -10.27 -16.21 17.00
C VAL A 45 -11.80 -16.27 16.87
N LEU A 46 -12.35 -15.83 15.73
CA LEU A 46 -13.80 -15.82 15.50
C LEU A 46 -14.28 -17.03 14.68
N GLU A 47 -13.43 -18.03 14.46
CA GLU A 47 -13.73 -19.26 13.70
C GLU A 47 -14.42 -18.96 12.35
N LEU A 48 -13.90 -17.97 11.62
CA LEU A 48 -14.52 -17.46 10.40
C LEU A 48 -14.37 -18.43 9.24
N SER A 49 -15.39 -18.49 8.38
CA SER A 49 -15.29 -19.20 7.11
C SER A 49 -14.39 -18.46 6.11
N ASN A 50 -13.88 -19.19 5.11
CA ASN A 50 -13.08 -18.61 4.02
C ASN A 50 -13.82 -17.49 3.25
N THR A 51 -15.15 -17.55 3.18
CA THR A 51 -15.96 -16.47 2.60
C THR A 51 -15.93 -15.22 3.47
N GLN A 52 -16.04 -15.36 4.79
CA GLN A 52 -15.96 -14.25 5.73
C GLN A 52 -14.57 -13.63 5.72
N ALA A 53 -13.52 -14.44 5.76
CA ALA A 53 -12.13 -14.04 5.55
C ALA A 53 -11.93 -13.11 4.33
N SER A 54 -12.58 -13.47 3.21
CA SER A 54 -12.48 -12.74 1.95
C SER A 54 -13.24 -11.40 1.99
N LEU A 55 -14.33 -11.30 2.76
CA LEU A 55 -15.06 -10.04 2.97
C LEU A 55 -14.21 -8.99 3.67
N VAL A 56 -13.26 -9.39 4.52
CA VAL A 56 -12.34 -8.46 5.18
C VAL A 56 -11.45 -7.76 4.16
N GLN A 57 -10.89 -8.52 3.21
CA GLN A 57 -10.10 -7.96 2.11
C GLN A 57 -10.97 -7.10 1.18
N LEU A 58 -12.19 -7.57 0.87
CA LEU A 58 -13.14 -6.80 0.06
C LEU A 58 -13.50 -5.47 0.74
N ALA A 59 -13.70 -5.44 2.06
CA ALA A 59 -13.93 -4.21 2.80
C ALA A 59 -12.69 -3.31 2.75
N PHE A 60 -11.49 -3.89 2.93
CA PHE A 60 -10.26 -3.12 2.90
C PHE A 60 -10.06 -2.40 1.55
N TYR A 61 -10.05 -3.15 0.45
CA TYR A 61 -9.84 -2.59 -0.89
C TYR A 61 -11.08 -1.86 -1.44
N GLY A 62 -12.29 -2.29 -1.07
CA GLY A 62 -13.54 -1.63 -1.42
C GLY A 62 -13.62 -0.23 -0.84
N GLY A 63 -13.03 0.01 0.34
CA GLY A 63 -12.95 1.34 0.94
C GLY A 63 -12.14 2.32 0.08
N TYR A 64 -10.98 1.88 -0.44
CA TYR A 64 -10.18 2.69 -1.37
C TYR A 64 -10.94 3.02 -2.65
N PHE A 65 -11.62 2.03 -3.25
CA PHE A 65 -12.32 2.24 -4.51
C PHE A 65 -13.55 3.16 -4.35
N THR A 66 -14.38 2.92 -3.32
CA THR A 66 -15.66 3.61 -3.17
C THR A 66 -15.50 5.04 -2.65
N MET A 67 -14.50 5.31 -1.79
CA MET A 67 -14.35 6.62 -1.15
C MET A 67 -13.37 7.57 -1.83
N ALA A 68 -12.58 7.11 -2.80
CA ALA A 68 -11.67 8.00 -3.54
C ALA A 68 -12.39 9.14 -4.27
N ILE A 69 -13.49 8.87 -4.99
CA ILE A 69 -14.27 9.91 -5.67
C ILE A 69 -14.97 10.85 -4.67
N PRO A 70 -15.70 10.34 -3.65
CA PRO A 70 -16.22 11.17 -2.56
C PRO A 70 -15.17 12.06 -1.90
N ALA A 71 -13.95 11.54 -1.67
CA ALA A 71 -12.85 12.29 -1.11
C ALA A 71 -12.44 13.45 -2.03
N ALA A 72 -12.27 13.20 -3.33
CA ALA A 72 -11.95 14.25 -4.29
C ALA A 72 -13.07 15.30 -4.41
N LEU A 73 -14.34 14.89 -4.40
CA LEU A 73 -15.48 15.81 -4.37
C LEU A 73 -15.49 16.68 -3.11
N PHE A 74 -15.16 16.09 -1.96
CA PHE A 74 -15.05 16.81 -0.70
C PHE A 74 -13.93 17.85 -0.75
N VAL A 75 -12.74 17.47 -1.23
CA VAL A 75 -11.60 18.39 -1.42
C VAL A 75 -11.96 19.50 -2.40
N ASN A 76 -12.64 19.18 -3.51
CA ASN A 76 -13.09 20.16 -4.47
C ASN A 76 -14.08 21.18 -3.87
N ARG A 77 -14.96 20.73 -2.97
CA ARG A 77 -15.93 21.61 -2.31
C ARG A 77 -15.30 22.46 -1.21
N PHE A 78 -14.30 21.92 -0.52
CA PHE A 78 -13.70 22.49 0.68
C PHE A 78 -12.24 22.87 0.47
N SER A 79 -11.29 22.03 0.91
CA SER A 79 -9.84 22.25 0.75
C SER A 79 -9.08 20.96 1.07
N TYR A 80 -7.79 20.90 0.70
CA TYR A 80 -6.94 19.75 1.03
C TYR A 80 -6.84 19.52 2.55
N LYS A 81 -6.62 20.58 3.34
CA LYS A 81 -6.57 20.50 4.80
C LYS A 81 -7.84 19.87 5.38
N LYS A 82 -9.02 20.29 4.91
CA LYS A 82 -10.30 19.74 5.39
C LYS A 82 -10.46 18.27 4.99
N GLY A 83 -9.98 17.91 3.79
CA GLY A 83 -9.93 16.51 3.35
C GLY A 83 -9.05 15.64 4.27
N VAL A 84 -7.84 16.11 4.61
CA VAL A 84 -6.94 15.42 5.55
C VAL A 84 -7.58 15.25 6.93
N LEU A 85 -8.21 16.31 7.46
CA LEU A 85 -8.87 16.25 8.77
C LEU A 85 -10.03 15.24 8.81
N LEU A 86 -10.85 15.19 7.75
CA LEU A 86 -11.92 14.21 7.64
C LEU A 86 -11.36 12.79 7.52
N GLY A 87 -10.29 12.59 6.76
CA GLY A 87 -9.59 11.31 6.66
C GLY A 87 -9.07 10.82 8.02
N LEU A 88 -8.39 11.69 8.77
CA LEU A 88 -7.93 11.37 10.13
C LEU A 88 -9.08 11.09 11.10
N ALA A 89 -10.20 11.80 10.97
CA ALA A 89 -11.37 11.57 11.82
C ALA A 89 -11.98 10.19 11.56
N LEU A 90 -12.23 9.86 10.29
CA LEU A 90 -12.74 8.54 9.88
C LEU A 90 -11.79 7.42 10.30
N TYR A 91 -10.49 7.63 10.12
CA TYR A 91 -9.47 6.68 10.52
C TYR A 91 -9.48 6.46 12.05
N ALA A 92 -9.43 7.53 12.85
CA ALA A 92 -9.50 7.41 14.31
C ALA A 92 -10.79 6.75 14.78
N ILE A 93 -11.94 7.11 14.19
CA ILE A 93 -13.23 6.49 14.52
C ILE A 93 -13.21 5.00 14.20
N GLY A 94 -12.78 4.61 13.00
CA GLY A 94 -12.67 3.20 12.60
C GLY A 94 -11.78 2.42 13.55
N ALA A 95 -10.62 2.97 13.92
CA ALA A 95 -9.69 2.33 14.84
C ALA A 95 -10.25 2.19 16.27
N LEU A 96 -10.94 3.21 16.79
CA LEU A 96 -11.56 3.17 18.12
C LEU A 96 -12.79 2.27 18.18
N LEU A 97 -13.50 2.07 17.06
CA LEU A 97 -14.63 1.14 16.96
C LEU A 97 -14.22 -0.33 17.14
N PHE A 98 -12.94 -0.67 17.04
CA PHE A 98 -12.45 -2.01 17.44
C PHE A 98 -12.67 -2.28 18.93
N TYR A 99 -12.72 -1.25 19.79
CA TYR A 99 -12.99 -1.43 21.22
C TYR A 99 -14.37 -2.02 21.51
N PRO A 100 -15.47 -1.39 21.08
CA PRO A 100 -16.80 -1.96 21.28
C PRO A 100 -17.08 -3.17 20.37
N ALA A 101 -16.29 -3.40 19.30
CA ALA A 101 -16.36 -4.63 18.50
C ALA A 101 -15.80 -5.84 19.24
N ALA A 102 -14.65 -5.70 19.89
CA ALA A 102 -14.08 -6.73 20.75
C ALA A 102 -14.95 -7.03 21.96
N ALA A 103 -15.48 -5.99 22.62
CA ALA A 103 -16.34 -6.17 23.80
C ALA A 103 -17.67 -6.90 23.50
N ARG A 104 -18.12 -6.91 22.24
CA ARG A 104 -19.33 -7.62 21.80
C ARG A 104 -19.03 -8.89 21.00
N GLU A 105 -17.76 -9.23 20.81
CA GLU A 105 -17.29 -10.37 20.01
C GLU A 105 -17.97 -10.46 18.62
N SER A 106 -18.26 -9.29 18.02
CA SER A 106 -19.15 -9.21 16.85
C SER A 106 -18.37 -9.01 15.56
N TYR A 107 -18.26 -10.09 14.76
CA TYR A 107 -17.59 -10.05 13.45
C TYR A 107 -18.14 -8.96 12.49
N PRO A 108 -19.47 -8.79 12.29
CA PRO A 108 -19.98 -7.72 11.45
C PRO A 108 -19.59 -6.33 11.92
N PHE A 109 -19.43 -6.14 13.24
CA PHE A 109 -19.06 -4.86 13.81
C PHE A 109 -17.55 -4.58 13.62
N PHE A 110 -16.69 -5.59 13.73
CA PHE A 110 -15.29 -5.49 13.32
C PHE A 110 -15.14 -5.16 11.83
N LEU A 111 -15.91 -5.82 10.98
CA LEU A 111 -15.88 -5.57 9.54
C LEU A 111 -16.31 -4.13 9.22
N ALA A 112 -17.36 -3.63 9.87
CA ALA A 112 -17.79 -2.24 9.73
C ALA A 112 -16.73 -1.24 10.25
N ALA A 113 -16.09 -1.53 11.38
CA ALA A 113 -15.00 -0.70 11.93
C ALA A 113 -13.81 -0.62 10.96
N LEU A 114 -13.41 -1.77 10.39
CA LEU A 114 -12.36 -1.84 9.39
C LEU A 114 -12.72 -1.07 8.11
N TYR A 115 -13.99 -1.16 7.67
CA TYR A 115 -14.46 -0.43 6.49
C TYR A 115 -14.44 1.09 6.69
N ILE A 116 -14.84 1.58 7.87
CA ILE A 116 -14.75 3.00 8.21
C ILE A 116 -13.28 3.45 8.31
N LEU A 117 -12.41 2.60 8.84
CA LEU A 117 -10.98 2.84 8.89
C LEU A 117 -10.41 3.03 7.48
N THR A 118 -10.75 2.15 6.53
CA THR A 118 -10.26 2.24 5.15
C THR A 118 -10.81 3.43 4.39
N PHE A 119 -12.00 3.94 4.75
CA PHE A 119 -12.47 5.23 4.24
C PHE A 119 -11.54 6.37 4.66
N GLY A 120 -11.08 6.38 5.91
CA GLY A 120 -10.10 7.35 6.38
C GLY A 120 -8.80 7.30 5.57
N LEU A 121 -8.29 6.09 5.31
CA LEU A 121 -7.10 5.88 4.49
C LEU A 121 -7.29 6.36 3.05
N ALA A 122 -8.43 6.07 2.42
CA ALA A 122 -8.75 6.53 1.08
C ALA A 122 -8.78 8.07 0.96
N PHE A 123 -9.32 8.74 1.99
CA PHE A 123 -9.33 10.20 2.08
C PHE A 123 -7.92 10.77 2.23
N LEU A 124 -7.12 10.21 3.13
CA LEU A 124 -5.72 10.60 3.30
C LEU A 124 -4.94 10.43 2.01
N GLU A 125 -5.16 9.34 1.29
CA GLU A 125 -4.46 9.08 0.04
C GLU A 125 -4.82 10.01 -1.10
N THR A 126 -6.12 10.27 -1.25
CA THR A 126 -6.62 11.17 -2.29
C THR A 126 -6.20 12.63 -2.02
N THR A 127 -5.85 12.96 -0.77
CA THR A 127 -5.50 14.33 -0.36
C THR A 127 -4.00 14.56 -0.20
N ALA A 128 -3.28 13.66 0.48
CA ALA A 128 -1.89 13.86 0.88
C ALA A 128 -0.93 13.85 -0.31
N ASN A 129 -1.10 12.92 -1.27
CA ASN A 129 -0.21 12.84 -2.42
C ASN A 129 -0.25 14.12 -3.28
N PRO A 130 -1.43 14.61 -3.74
CA PRO A 130 -1.48 15.87 -4.49
C PRO A 130 -1.05 17.06 -3.65
N TYR A 131 -1.31 17.02 -2.33
CA TYR A 131 -0.92 18.11 -1.46
C TYR A 131 0.61 18.24 -1.38
N ILE A 132 1.36 17.14 -1.20
CA ILE A 132 2.83 17.13 -1.27
C ILE A 132 3.35 17.58 -2.64
N LEU A 133 2.72 17.11 -3.73
CA LEU A 133 3.06 17.54 -5.09
C LEU A 133 2.88 19.06 -5.25
N SER A 134 1.92 19.67 -4.57
CA SER A 134 1.69 21.13 -4.61
C SER A 134 2.59 21.96 -3.69
N MET A 135 3.33 21.34 -2.74
CA MET A 135 4.14 22.03 -1.72
C MET A 135 5.51 22.52 -2.21
N GLY A 136 5.55 23.28 -3.29
CA GLY A 136 6.77 23.88 -3.80
C GLY A 136 6.82 23.94 -5.32
N ASP A 137 8.02 23.93 -5.87
CA ASP A 137 8.25 23.99 -7.32
C ASP A 137 7.74 22.72 -8.03
N GLU A 138 7.12 22.87 -9.19
CA GLU A 138 6.64 21.77 -10.02
C GLU A 138 7.79 20.86 -10.47
N ALA A 139 8.97 21.43 -10.76
CA ALA A 139 10.13 20.67 -11.21
C ALA A 139 10.63 19.62 -10.20
N THR A 140 10.41 19.84 -8.90
CA THR A 140 10.81 18.90 -7.84
C THR A 140 9.64 18.11 -7.24
N ALA A 141 8.42 18.22 -7.81
CA ALA A 141 7.20 17.62 -7.26
C ALA A 141 7.30 16.09 -7.13
N THR A 142 7.63 15.39 -8.21
CA THR A 142 7.74 13.91 -8.18
C THR A 142 8.82 13.44 -7.20
N ARG A 143 9.94 14.18 -7.09
CA ARG A 143 11.01 13.89 -6.14
C ARG A 143 10.60 14.16 -4.69
N ARG A 144 9.86 15.25 -4.42
CA ARG A 144 9.25 15.53 -3.11
C ARG A 144 8.33 14.41 -2.66
N LEU A 145 7.47 13.95 -3.57
CA LEU A 145 6.52 12.87 -3.27
C LEU A 145 7.27 11.58 -2.95
N ASN A 146 8.28 11.22 -3.74
CA ASN A 146 9.14 10.08 -3.46
C ASN A 146 9.82 10.17 -2.09
N PHE A 147 10.36 11.35 -1.74
CA PHE A 147 10.97 11.59 -0.43
C PHE A 147 9.96 11.45 0.72
N ALA A 148 8.78 12.05 0.61
CA ALA A 148 7.73 11.91 1.63
C ALA A 148 7.29 10.43 1.77
N GLN A 149 7.18 9.72 0.65
CA GLN A 149 6.81 8.32 0.61
C GLN A 149 7.90 7.39 1.16
N MET A 150 9.15 7.83 1.39
CA MET A 150 10.16 7.01 2.07
C MET A 150 9.73 6.61 3.49
N PHE A 151 8.89 7.42 4.14
CA PHE A 151 8.40 7.16 5.48
C PHE A 151 7.29 6.10 5.52
N ASN A 152 6.64 5.82 4.38
CA ASN A 152 5.62 4.78 4.28
C ASN A 152 6.15 3.37 4.61
N PRO A 153 7.18 2.83 3.92
CA PRO A 153 7.72 1.51 4.24
C PRO A 153 8.37 1.45 5.63
N MET A 154 8.85 2.57 6.17
CA MET A 154 9.30 2.63 7.58
C MET A 154 8.13 2.39 8.54
N GLY A 155 6.97 2.99 8.25
CA GLY A 155 5.72 2.73 8.94
C GLY A 155 5.28 1.27 8.80
N SER A 156 5.32 0.73 7.59
CA SER A 156 5.00 -0.68 7.30
C SER A 156 5.84 -1.67 8.11
N ILE A 157 7.16 -1.46 8.16
CA ILE A 157 8.07 -2.29 8.96
C ILE A 157 7.66 -2.23 10.44
N LEU A 158 7.39 -1.03 10.96
CA LEU A 158 6.95 -0.87 12.35
C LEU A 158 5.61 -1.56 12.60
N GLY A 159 4.64 -1.43 11.68
CA GLY A 159 3.33 -2.09 11.76
C GLY A 159 3.44 -3.62 11.77
N LEU A 160 4.28 -4.18 10.89
CA LEU A 160 4.53 -5.62 10.83
C LEU A 160 5.20 -6.13 12.12
N LEU A 161 6.20 -5.42 12.64
CA LEU A 161 6.87 -5.80 13.89
C LEU A 161 5.93 -5.71 15.10
N ILE A 162 5.04 -4.72 15.13
CA ILE A 162 4.00 -4.62 16.16
C ILE A 162 3.05 -5.81 16.06
N ALA A 163 2.52 -6.09 14.86
CA ALA A 163 1.61 -7.20 14.64
C ALA A 163 2.23 -8.56 15.00
N GLN A 164 3.48 -8.79 14.61
CA GLN A 164 4.18 -10.04 14.93
C GLN A 164 4.43 -10.20 16.44
N ASN A 165 5.15 -9.25 17.04
CA ASN A 165 5.70 -9.44 18.39
C ASN A 165 4.70 -9.17 19.51
N PHE A 166 3.69 -8.33 19.27
CA PHE A 166 2.72 -7.92 20.30
C PHE A 166 1.33 -8.49 20.10
N VAL A 167 1.03 -9.02 18.91
CA VAL A 167 -0.26 -9.66 18.67
C VAL A 167 -0.09 -11.14 18.41
N LEU A 168 0.51 -11.53 17.28
CA LEU A 168 0.57 -12.94 16.89
C LEU A 168 1.26 -13.82 17.96
N ASP A 169 2.39 -13.36 18.50
CA ASP A 169 3.12 -14.10 19.55
C ASP A 169 2.37 -14.15 20.90
N ALA A 170 1.32 -13.33 21.09
CA ALA A 170 0.54 -13.27 22.32
C ALA A 170 -0.82 -14.00 22.22
N LEU A 171 -1.24 -14.43 21.02
CA LEU A 171 -2.50 -15.12 20.79
C LEU A 171 -2.49 -16.52 21.41
N GLN A 172 -3.36 -16.77 22.37
CA GLN A 172 -3.52 -18.06 23.01
C GLN A 172 -4.25 -19.07 22.09
N SER A 173 -5.03 -18.59 21.11
CA SER A 173 -5.61 -19.43 20.06
C SER A 173 -4.57 -20.13 19.18
N ASP A 174 -3.34 -19.62 19.16
CA ASP A 174 -2.23 -20.18 18.37
C ASP A 174 -1.35 -21.15 19.15
N ASP A 175 -1.60 -21.32 20.46
CA ASP A 175 -0.85 -22.24 21.29
C ASP A 175 -1.07 -23.69 20.84
N THR A 176 0.05 -24.37 20.59
CA THR A 176 0.09 -25.79 20.25
C THR A 176 0.71 -26.57 21.40
N SER A 177 0.18 -27.76 21.68
CA SER A 177 0.82 -28.69 22.60
C SER A 177 2.19 -29.13 22.07
N PRO A 178 3.09 -29.68 22.91
CA PRO A 178 4.40 -30.18 22.47
C PRO A 178 4.37 -31.20 21.32
N GLY A 179 3.22 -31.80 21.02
CA GLY A 179 2.96 -32.69 19.87
C GLY A 179 2.31 -32.02 18.65
N GLY A 180 2.22 -30.69 18.59
CA GLY A 180 1.69 -29.94 17.44
C GLY A 180 0.17 -29.87 17.32
N VAL A 181 -0.57 -30.37 18.32
CA VAL A 181 -2.04 -30.29 18.35
C VAL A 181 -2.46 -28.88 18.85
N PRO A 182 -3.34 -28.15 18.13
CA PRO A 182 -3.89 -26.88 18.62
C PRO A 182 -4.58 -27.08 19.97
N ILE A 183 -4.11 -26.39 21.02
CA ILE A 183 -4.67 -26.52 22.37
C ILE A 183 -6.11 -26.02 22.36
N TYR A 184 -6.37 -24.94 21.63
CA TYR A 184 -7.66 -24.29 21.51
C TYR A 184 -8.79 -25.26 21.14
N ASP A 185 -8.58 -26.18 20.20
CA ASP A 185 -9.60 -27.14 19.74
C ASP A 185 -9.94 -28.20 20.79
N THR A 186 -9.04 -28.42 21.76
CA THR A 186 -9.20 -29.37 22.87
C THR A 186 -9.82 -28.76 24.12
N LEU A 187 -9.98 -27.42 24.15
CA LEU A 187 -10.56 -26.70 25.28
C LEU A 187 -12.07 -26.90 25.36
N SER A 188 -12.61 -26.84 26.58
CA SER A 188 -14.05 -26.73 26.80
C SER A 188 -14.59 -25.42 26.23
N GLU A 189 -15.88 -25.36 25.89
CA GLU A 189 -16.50 -24.13 25.39
C GLU A 189 -16.36 -22.93 26.34
N SER A 190 -16.32 -23.15 27.65
CA SER A 190 -16.05 -22.09 28.64
C SER A 190 -14.61 -21.58 28.60
N ALA A 191 -13.63 -22.46 28.36
CA ALA A 191 -12.23 -22.09 28.23
C ALA A 191 -11.95 -21.44 26.88
N LYS A 192 -12.60 -21.90 25.79
CA LYS A 192 -12.55 -21.23 24.48
C LYS A 192 -13.09 -19.81 24.54
N ALA A 193 -14.20 -19.58 25.26
CA ALA A 193 -14.74 -18.24 25.44
C ALA A 193 -13.75 -17.31 26.16
N ALA A 194 -13.07 -17.78 27.20
CA ALA A 194 -12.04 -17.00 27.91
C ALA A 194 -10.84 -16.66 27.01
N VAL A 195 -10.37 -17.64 26.21
CA VAL A 195 -9.29 -17.43 25.24
C VAL A 195 -9.71 -16.45 24.15
N ARG A 196 -10.93 -16.56 23.59
CA ARG A 196 -11.45 -15.61 22.61
C ARG A 196 -11.49 -14.20 23.16
N THR A 197 -12.02 -14.00 24.36
CA THR A 197 -12.05 -12.66 24.97
C THR A 197 -10.63 -12.12 25.13
N SER A 198 -9.69 -12.90 25.65
CA SER A 198 -8.27 -12.51 25.79
C SER A 198 -7.63 -12.12 24.46
N ASP A 199 -7.77 -12.98 23.44
CA ASP A 199 -7.18 -12.76 22.12
C ASP A 199 -7.79 -11.55 21.41
N LEU A 200 -9.10 -11.32 21.56
CA LEU A 200 -9.76 -10.11 21.06
C LEU A 200 -9.24 -8.85 21.76
N GLU A 201 -8.87 -8.90 23.04
CA GLU A 201 -8.25 -7.77 23.72
C GLU A 201 -6.84 -7.48 23.19
N ILE A 202 -6.06 -8.53 22.94
CA ILE A 202 -4.72 -8.42 22.37
C ILE A 202 -4.79 -7.78 20.97
N ILE A 203 -5.74 -8.21 20.13
CA ILE A 203 -5.94 -7.63 18.80
C ILE A 203 -6.47 -6.19 18.88
N ARG A 204 -7.39 -5.89 19.81
CA ARG A 204 -8.00 -4.57 19.99
C ARG A 204 -6.98 -3.50 20.37
N ASN A 205 -6.08 -3.79 21.31
CA ASN A 205 -5.26 -2.79 21.96
C ASN A 205 -4.35 -1.99 20.99
N PRO A 206 -3.66 -2.61 20.01
CA PRO A 206 -2.91 -1.89 18.98
C PRO A 206 -3.77 -0.94 18.14
N TYR A 207 -5.00 -1.33 17.77
CA TYR A 207 -5.91 -0.45 17.03
C TYR A 207 -6.39 0.73 17.86
N VAL A 208 -6.68 0.52 19.14
CA VAL A 208 -7.08 1.63 20.05
C VAL A 208 -5.92 2.60 20.24
N LEU A 209 -4.70 2.09 20.44
CA LEU A 209 -3.49 2.91 20.54
C LEU A 209 -3.28 3.71 19.25
N LEU A 210 -3.42 3.06 18.09
CA LEU A 210 -3.34 3.70 16.79
C LEU A 210 -4.40 4.81 16.65
N GLY A 211 -5.64 4.56 17.05
CA GLY A 211 -6.70 5.57 17.09
C GLY A 211 -6.32 6.79 17.94
N GLY A 212 -5.70 6.56 19.11
CA GLY A 212 -5.16 7.62 19.96
C GLY A 212 -4.07 8.45 19.28
N VAL A 213 -3.12 7.80 18.61
CA VAL A 213 -2.06 8.48 17.84
C VAL A 213 -2.68 9.29 16.70
N VAL A 214 -3.60 8.72 15.93
CA VAL A 214 -4.28 9.42 14.82
C VAL A 214 -5.08 10.63 15.32
N LEU A 215 -5.73 10.54 16.49
CA LEU A 215 -6.41 11.69 17.12
C LEU A 215 -5.43 12.80 17.49
N LEU A 216 -4.24 12.47 18.00
CA LEU A 216 -3.20 13.47 18.27
C LEU A 216 -2.81 14.20 16.98
N PHE A 217 -2.61 13.47 15.88
CA PHE A 217 -2.33 14.06 14.57
C PHE A 217 -3.47 14.93 14.05
N LEU A 218 -4.71 14.51 14.25
CA LEU A 218 -5.90 15.29 13.91
C LEU A 218 -5.88 16.65 14.64
N ILE A 219 -5.63 16.65 15.96
CA ILE A 219 -5.57 17.88 16.76
C ILE A 219 -4.43 18.78 16.28
N VAL A 220 -3.24 18.24 16.08
CA VAL A 220 -2.05 18.98 15.63
C VAL A 220 -2.29 19.62 14.25
N ILE A 221 -2.85 18.88 13.30
CA ILE A 221 -3.17 19.40 11.95
C ILE A 221 -4.31 20.41 11.99
N ALA A 222 -5.29 20.23 12.88
CA ALA A 222 -6.41 21.16 13.03
C ALA A 222 -5.93 22.54 13.45
N VAL A 223 -5.03 22.62 14.43
CA VAL A 223 -4.49 23.90 14.94
C VAL A 223 -3.43 24.53 14.03
N MET A 224 -2.74 23.72 13.22
CA MET A 224 -1.68 24.22 12.34
C MET A 224 -2.24 25.02 11.15
N LYS A 225 -1.60 26.16 10.84
CA LYS A 225 -1.83 26.89 9.59
C LYS A 225 -1.10 26.20 8.44
N MET A 226 -1.86 25.53 7.59
CA MET A 226 -1.35 24.85 6.41
C MET A 226 -1.35 25.79 5.19
N PRO A 227 -0.30 25.77 4.34
CA PRO A 227 -0.25 26.57 3.13
C PRO A 227 -1.38 26.17 2.19
N GLN A 228 -2.12 27.17 1.70
CA GLN A 228 -3.21 27.00 0.74
C GLN A 228 -2.75 27.48 -0.63
N ASN A 229 -2.85 26.61 -1.65
CA ASN A 229 -2.54 26.98 -3.01
C ASN A 229 -3.84 27.35 -3.75
N LYS A 230 -4.21 28.64 -3.72
CA LYS A 230 -5.51 29.13 -4.20
C LYS A 230 -5.82 28.78 -5.66
N SER A 231 -4.81 28.62 -6.50
CA SER A 231 -4.95 28.26 -7.92
C SER A 231 -5.21 26.78 -8.18
N GLN A 232 -4.94 25.88 -7.23
CA GLN A 232 -5.27 24.44 -7.34
C GLN A 232 -6.51 24.06 -6.51
N GLU A 233 -6.92 24.91 -5.56
CA GLU A 233 -8.13 24.71 -4.75
C GLU A 233 -9.41 25.30 -5.41
N SER A 234 -9.31 25.91 -6.58
CA SER A 234 -10.44 26.40 -7.37
C SER A 234 -11.42 25.29 -7.73
N LYS A 235 -12.71 25.61 -7.69
CA LYS A 235 -13.79 24.63 -7.88
C LYS A 235 -13.90 24.26 -9.35
N VAL A 236 -13.84 22.97 -9.62
CA VAL A 236 -14.00 22.43 -10.97
C VAL A 236 -15.26 21.58 -11.05
N ASN A 237 -15.95 21.61 -12.19
CA ASN A 237 -17.01 20.66 -12.48
C ASN A 237 -16.41 19.25 -12.66
N PHE A 238 -16.94 18.27 -11.93
CA PHE A 238 -16.48 16.89 -11.96
C PHE A 238 -16.50 16.29 -13.37
N SER A 239 -17.59 16.45 -14.12
CA SER A 239 -17.76 15.85 -15.45
C SER A 239 -16.73 16.39 -16.45
N ASP A 240 -16.47 17.69 -16.40
CA ASP A 240 -15.51 18.33 -17.30
C ASP A 240 -14.07 17.98 -16.93
N ALA A 241 -13.75 17.93 -15.64
CA ALA A 241 -12.45 17.48 -15.15
C ALA A 241 -12.15 16.03 -15.60
N VAL A 242 -13.10 15.11 -15.40
CA VAL A 242 -12.97 13.70 -15.82
C VAL A 242 -12.73 13.62 -17.33
N LYS A 243 -13.51 14.34 -18.14
CA LYS A 243 -13.34 14.35 -19.60
C LYS A 243 -11.96 14.89 -20.02
N ARG A 244 -11.45 15.94 -19.37
CA ARG A 244 -10.12 16.49 -19.66
C ARG A 244 -9.03 15.50 -19.28
N LEU A 245 -9.10 14.92 -18.08
CA LEU A 245 -8.14 13.95 -17.57
C LEU A 245 -8.04 12.73 -18.48
N TRP A 246 -9.16 12.09 -18.82
CA TRP A 246 -9.16 10.86 -19.62
C TRP A 246 -8.78 11.08 -21.10
N LYS A 247 -8.86 12.31 -21.60
CA LYS A 247 -8.32 12.69 -22.92
C LYS A 247 -6.80 12.79 -22.93
N GLN A 248 -6.16 12.99 -21.78
CA GLN A 248 -4.72 13.10 -21.70
C GLN A 248 -4.10 11.70 -21.59
N PRO A 249 -3.32 11.25 -22.59
CA PRO A 249 -2.76 9.90 -22.58
C PRO A 249 -1.73 9.70 -21.46
N LYS A 250 -1.06 10.78 -21.02
CA LYS A 250 -0.14 10.76 -19.86
C LYS A 250 -0.86 10.32 -18.58
N PHE A 251 -2.09 10.80 -18.37
CA PHE A 251 -2.90 10.49 -17.21
C PHE A 251 -3.59 9.12 -17.34
N SER A 252 -4.31 8.88 -18.43
CA SER A 252 -5.08 7.63 -18.61
C SER A 252 -4.19 6.39 -18.57
N PHE A 253 -3.01 6.44 -19.21
CA PHE A 253 -2.03 5.35 -19.12
C PHE A 253 -1.40 5.28 -17.72
N GLY A 254 -1.23 6.42 -17.03
CA GLY A 254 -0.77 6.45 -15.64
C GLY A 254 -1.70 5.69 -14.68
N VAL A 255 -3.02 5.85 -14.81
CA VAL A 255 -4.01 5.11 -13.99
C VAL A 255 -3.91 3.60 -14.23
N ILE A 256 -3.75 3.18 -15.49
CA ILE A 256 -3.55 1.76 -15.84
C ILE A 256 -2.23 1.25 -15.27
N ALA A 257 -1.13 1.97 -15.49
CA ALA A 257 0.19 1.60 -14.97
C ALA A 257 0.18 1.50 -13.43
N GLN A 258 -0.55 2.38 -12.75
CA GLN A 258 -0.74 2.36 -11.30
C GLN A 258 -1.45 1.08 -10.84
N ALA A 259 -2.51 0.65 -11.53
CA ALA A 259 -3.24 -0.57 -11.19
C ALA A 259 -2.39 -1.83 -11.34
N PHE A 260 -1.65 -1.93 -12.45
CA PHE A 260 -0.74 -3.05 -12.70
C PHE A 260 0.43 -3.02 -11.72
N TYR A 261 0.99 -1.85 -11.41
CA TYR A 261 2.04 -1.72 -10.39
C TYR A 261 1.57 -2.24 -9.03
N VAL A 262 0.42 -1.77 -8.53
CA VAL A 262 -0.09 -2.19 -7.22
C VAL A 262 -0.34 -3.70 -7.22
N GLY A 263 -0.89 -4.24 -8.31
CA GLY A 263 -1.02 -5.68 -8.46
C GLY A 263 0.31 -6.43 -8.38
N ALA A 264 1.34 -6.00 -9.12
CA ALA A 264 2.67 -6.61 -9.06
C ALA A 264 3.25 -6.61 -7.65
N GLN A 265 3.11 -5.49 -6.94
CA GLN A 265 3.60 -5.33 -5.57
C GLN A 265 2.92 -6.32 -4.62
N ILE A 266 1.59 -6.33 -4.59
CA ILE A 266 0.84 -7.20 -3.67
C ILE A 266 1.05 -8.67 -4.03
N MET A 267 1.09 -9.02 -5.31
CA MET A 267 1.44 -10.37 -5.78
C MET A 267 2.81 -10.83 -5.27
N CYS A 268 3.85 -10.02 -5.47
CA CYS A 268 5.20 -10.36 -5.02
C CYS A 268 5.29 -10.51 -3.49
N TRP A 269 4.67 -9.63 -2.72
CA TRP A 269 4.74 -9.65 -1.26
C TRP A 269 3.82 -10.69 -0.62
N THR A 270 2.67 -10.99 -1.23
CA THR A 270 1.75 -12.00 -0.71
C THR A 270 2.36 -13.39 -0.85
N TYR A 271 2.93 -13.69 -2.02
CA TYR A 271 3.38 -15.04 -2.36
C TYR A 271 4.87 -15.29 -2.12
N VAL A 272 5.61 -14.33 -1.53
CA VAL A 272 7.00 -14.58 -1.10
C VAL A 272 7.08 -15.64 0.00
N TYR A 273 6.04 -15.75 0.84
CA TYR A 273 5.99 -16.72 1.93
C TYR A 273 5.79 -18.14 1.39
N GLN A 274 4.79 -18.33 0.52
CA GLN A 274 4.56 -19.61 -0.15
C GLN A 274 5.76 -20.01 -1.01
N TYR A 275 6.44 -19.05 -1.65
CA TYR A 275 7.70 -19.33 -2.36
C TYR A 275 8.75 -19.92 -1.41
N ALA A 276 8.90 -19.36 -0.21
CA ALA A 276 9.83 -19.87 0.78
C ALA A 276 9.45 -21.29 1.24
N GLU A 277 8.16 -21.52 1.46
CA GLU A 277 7.63 -22.82 1.88
C GLU A 277 7.91 -23.93 0.86
N THR A 278 7.83 -23.65 -0.46
CA THR A 278 8.21 -24.64 -1.49
C THR A 278 9.69 -25.00 -1.46
N LEU A 279 10.54 -24.16 -0.85
CA LEU A 279 11.97 -24.45 -0.65
C LEU A 279 12.24 -25.23 0.65
N GLY A 280 11.19 -25.63 1.38
CA GLY A 280 11.29 -26.29 2.68
C GLY A 280 11.60 -25.33 3.83
N ILE A 281 11.42 -24.02 3.64
CA ILE A 281 11.59 -23.01 4.69
C ILE A 281 10.31 -22.96 5.51
N ASP A 282 10.42 -23.07 6.84
CA ASP A 282 9.27 -23.02 7.72
C ASP A 282 8.61 -21.62 7.73
N ALA A 283 7.32 -21.57 8.04
CA ALA A 283 6.53 -20.34 8.00
C ALA A 283 7.12 -19.20 8.87
N LYS A 284 7.78 -19.51 9.99
CA LYS A 284 8.42 -18.51 10.86
C LYS A 284 9.68 -17.94 10.20
N SER A 285 10.48 -18.78 9.57
CA SER A 285 11.66 -18.35 8.82
C SER A 285 11.29 -17.58 7.54
N ALA A 286 10.17 -17.91 6.90
CA ALA A 286 9.67 -17.23 5.71
C ALA A 286 9.39 -15.73 5.93
N VAL A 287 8.99 -15.34 7.16
CA VAL A 287 8.75 -13.94 7.56
C VAL A 287 9.96 -13.04 7.28
N TRP A 288 11.18 -13.56 7.46
CA TRP A 288 12.41 -12.79 7.25
C TRP A 288 12.61 -12.37 5.78
N TYR A 289 12.09 -13.13 4.80
CA TYR A 289 12.12 -12.74 3.39
C TYR A 289 11.16 -11.60 3.08
N GLY A 290 9.97 -11.62 3.69
CA GLY A 290 9.04 -10.49 3.63
C GLY A 290 9.65 -9.22 4.22
N LEU A 291 10.25 -9.32 5.42
CA LEU A 291 10.93 -8.20 6.08
C LEU A 291 12.13 -7.69 5.26
N ALA A 292 12.95 -8.59 4.71
CA ALA A 292 14.02 -8.24 3.80
C ALA A 292 13.49 -7.49 2.57
N GLY A 293 12.35 -7.92 2.02
CA GLY A 293 11.63 -7.22 0.95
C GLY A 293 11.35 -5.75 1.30
N TYR A 294 10.81 -5.47 2.49
CA TYR A 294 10.56 -4.10 2.95
C TYR A 294 11.84 -3.26 3.11
N ILE A 295 12.91 -3.85 3.65
CA ILE A 295 14.21 -3.16 3.81
C ILE A 295 14.82 -2.85 2.44
N VAL A 296 14.79 -3.81 1.53
CA VAL A 296 15.27 -3.66 0.15
C VAL A 296 14.43 -2.62 -0.60
N PHE A 297 13.11 -2.58 -0.36
CA PHE A 297 12.20 -1.57 -0.89
C PHE A 297 12.55 -0.16 -0.39
N LEU A 298 12.78 0.02 0.91
CA LEU A 298 13.20 1.30 1.49
C LEU A 298 14.57 1.74 0.94
N THR A 299 15.50 0.81 0.80
CA THR A 299 16.83 1.07 0.22
C THR A 299 16.70 1.50 -1.24
N GLY A 300 15.91 0.77 -2.04
CA GLY A 300 15.59 1.12 -3.41
C GLY A 300 14.95 2.50 -3.54
N ARG A 301 14.02 2.84 -2.65
CA ARG A 301 13.35 4.15 -2.66
C ARG A 301 14.33 5.26 -2.36
N THR A 302 15.22 5.06 -1.40
CA THR A 302 16.28 6.02 -1.04
C THR A 302 17.21 6.27 -2.22
N VAL A 303 17.72 5.20 -2.83
CA VAL A 303 18.60 5.28 -4.00
C VAL A 303 17.88 5.92 -5.19
N GLY A 304 16.67 5.47 -5.50
CA GLY A 304 15.87 5.99 -6.61
C GLY A 304 15.51 7.48 -6.44
N THR A 305 15.14 7.91 -5.23
CA THR A 305 14.87 9.33 -4.92
C THR A 305 16.11 10.20 -5.10
N ALA A 306 17.29 9.68 -4.78
CA ALA A 306 18.57 10.36 -5.03
C ALA A 306 18.89 10.43 -6.53
N LEU A 307 18.62 9.36 -7.28
CA LEU A 307 18.82 9.30 -8.73
C LEU A 307 17.89 10.27 -9.49
N MET A 308 16.67 10.53 -9.00
CA MET A 308 15.76 11.54 -9.57
C MET A 308 16.32 12.96 -9.56
N ALA A 309 17.38 13.23 -8.79
CA ALA A 309 18.08 14.51 -8.87
C ALA A 309 18.84 14.71 -10.20
N LYS A 310 19.16 13.61 -10.89
CA LYS A 310 20.02 13.60 -12.09
C LYS A 310 19.38 12.93 -13.29
N ILE A 311 18.35 12.10 -13.08
CA ILE A 311 17.70 11.29 -14.10
C ILE A 311 16.23 11.67 -14.13
N ASP A 312 15.69 11.87 -15.32
CA ASP A 312 14.26 12.09 -15.54
C ASP A 312 13.40 10.98 -14.91
N SER A 313 12.25 11.36 -14.35
CA SER A 313 11.35 10.46 -13.63
C SER A 313 10.79 9.36 -14.53
N GLY A 314 10.44 9.67 -15.79
CA GLY A 314 9.94 8.68 -16.75
C GLY A 314 11.02 7.68 -17.17
N LYS A 315 12.24 8.17 -17.44
CA LYS A 315 13.40 7.32 -17.76
C LYS A 315 13.79 6.41 -16.60
N LEU A 316 13.81 6.95 -15.38
CA LEU A 316 14.13 6.18 -14.19
C LEU A 316 13.06 5.11 -13.93
N LEU A 317 11.78 5.46 -14.09
CA LEU A 317 10.67 4.51 -13.99
C LEU A 317 10.79 3.37 -15.00
N MET A 318 11.18 3.66 -16.24
CA MET A 318 11.44 2.63 -17.25
C MET A 318 12.54 1.66 -16.82
N PHE A 319 13.69 2.17 -16.36
CA PHE A 319 14.80 1.32 -15.92
C PHE A 319 14.45 0.49 -14.69
N PHE A 320 13.71 1.06 -13.74
CA PHE A 320 13.21 0.31 -12.59
C PHE A 320 12.19 -0.74 -13.03
N GLY A 321 11.32 -0.44 -14.00
CA GLY A 321 10.44 -1.42 -14.66
C GLY A 321 11.20 -2.61 -15.22
N LEU A 322 12.22 -2.35 -16.03
CA LEU A 322 13.06 -3.38 -16.66
C LEU A 322 13.87 -4.19 -15.63
N GLY A 323 14.42 -3.55 -14.60
CA GLY A 323 15.12 -4.24 -13.50
C GLY A 323 14.17 -5.12 -12.68
N GLY A 324 12.95 -4.64 -12.44
CA GLY A 324 11.89 -5.42 -11.83
C GLY A 324 11.53 -6.66 -12.66
N MET A 325 11.37 -6.49 -13.99
CA MET A 325 11.14 -7.62 -14.88
C MET A 325 12.29 -8.63 -14.85
N ALA A 326 13.54 -8.17 -14.88
CA ALA A 326 14.72 -9.04 -14.83
C ALA A 326 14.79 -9.86 -13.54
N THR A 327 14.49 -9.25 -12.40
CA THR A 327 14.46 -9.94 -11.10
C THR A 327 13.27 -10.90 -10.96
N VAL A 328 12.10 -10.55 -11.49
CA VAL A 328 10.95 -11.48 -11.54
C VAL A 328 11.24 -12.66 -12.47
N LEU A 329 11.90 -12.45 -13.62
CA LEU A 329 12.39 -13.55 -14.47
C LEU A 329 13.36 -14.44 -13.69
N GLY A 330 14.22 -13.86 -12.87
CA GLY A 330 15.06 -14.60 -11.92
C GLY A 330 14.23 -15.46 -10.97
N ALA A 331 13.17 -14.93 -10.38
CA ALA A 331 12.26 -15.68 -9.50
C ALA A 331 11.52 -16.83 -10.21
N ILE A 332 11.23 -16.67 -11.51
CA ILE A 332 10.56 -17.68 -12.33
C ILE A 332 11.54 -18.81 -12.72
N PHE A 333 12.73 -18.46 -13.19
CA PHE A 333 13.61 -19.43 -13.87
C PHE A 333 14.80 -19.90 -13.03
N LEU A 334 15.24 -19.16 -11.99
CA LEU A 334 16.36 -19.59 -11.16
C LEU A 334 15.90 -20.60 -10.10
N PRO A 335 16.59 -21.74 -9.95
CA PRO A 335 16.23 -22.75 -8.97
C PRO A 335 16.67 -22.38 -7.55
N GLY A 336 15.93 -22.88 -6.57
CA GLY A 336 16.29 -22.81 -5.16
C GLY A 336 16.33 -21.39 -4.60
N MET A 337 17.31 -21.14 -3.72
CA MET A 337 17.44 -19.87 -3.00
C MET A 337 17.67 -18.65 -3.90
N LEU A 338 18.26 -18.84 -5.08
CA LEU A 338 18.48 -17.75 -6.03
C LEU A 338 17.15 -17.18 -6.57
N GLY A 339 16.13 -18.02 -6.68
CA GLY A 339 14.78 -17.61 -7.07
C GLY A 339 14.14 -16.66 -6.04
N ILE A 340 14.13 -17.05 -4.76
CA ILE A 340 13.57 -16.21 -3.70
C ILE A 340 14.39 -14.92 -3.48
N TYR A 341 15.72 -14.96 -3.58
CA TYR A 341 16.54 -13.75 -3.52
C TYR A 341 16.24 -12.79 -4.67
N SER A 342 15.97 -13.33 -5.87
CA SER A 342 15.55 -12.51 -7.00
C SER A 342 14.17 -11.88 -6.75
N LEU A 343 13.22 -12.63 -6.18
CA LEU A 343 11.90 -12.11 -5.80
C LEU A 343 12.00 -10.99 -4.75
N VAL A 344 12.84 -11.17 -3.72
CA VAL A 344 13.12 -10.11 -2.73
C VAL A 344 13.76 -8.89 -3.40
N ALA A 345 14.71 -9.10 -4.31
CA ALA A 345 15.37 -8.03 -5.07
C ALA A 345 14.39 -7.23 -5.95
N THR A 346 13.29 -7.82 -6.42
CA THR A 346 12.22 -7.10 -7.14
C THR A 346 11.68 -5.93 -6.32
N SER A 347 11.65 -6.03 -4.99
CA SER A 347 11.21 -4.95 -4.10
C SER A 347 12.06 -3.68 -4.25
N PHE A 348 13.35 -3.81 -4.57
CA PHE A 348 14.22 -2.66 -4.84
C PHE A 348 13.70 -1.84 -6.03
N PHE A 349 13.31 -2.54 -7.09
CA PHE A 349 12.86 -1.93 -8.34
C PHE A 349 11.41 -1.45 -8.28
N MET A 350 10.56 -2.07 -7.47
CA MET A 350 9.19 -1.59 -7.23
C MET A 350 9.13 -0.31 -6.37
N SER A 351 10.21 0.02 -5.68
CA SER A 351 10.28 1.04 -4.64
C SER A 351 9.81 2.44 -5.05
N ILE A 352 10.18 2.92 -6.23
CA ILE A 352 9.84 4.27 -6.69
C ILE A 352 8.56 4.32 -7.54
N MET A 353 8.05 3.16 -7.99
CA MET A 353 7.06 3.13 -9.07
C MET A 353 5.76 3.84 -8.67
N PHE A 354 5.19 3.56 -7.48
CA PHE A 354 3.97 4.23 -6.99
C PHE A 354 4.09 5.77 -7.02
N PRO A 355 4.99 6.40 -6.24
CA PRO A 355 5.06 7.86 -6.20
C PRO A 355 5.48 8.49 -7.53
N THR A 356 6.23 7.75 -8.36
CA THR A 356 6.70 8.26 -9.65
C THR A 356 5.58 8.25 -10.70
N ILE A 357 4.82 7.17 -10.80
CA ILE A 357 3.62 7.10 -11.65
C ILE A 357 2.63 8.18 -11.21
N TYR A 358 2.41 8.31 -9.91
CA TYR A 358 1.49 9.30 -9.34
C TYR A 358 1.93 10.74 -9.66
N GLY A 359 3.21 11.05 -9.45
CA GLY A 359 3.79 12.36 -9.75
C GLY A 359 3.69 12.72 -11.24
N ILE A 360 4.08 11.79 -12.12
CA ILE A 360 4.02 12.00 -13.58
C ILE A 360 2.57 12.15 -14.07
N ALA A 361 1.64 11.35 -13.56
CA ALA A 361 0.24 11.39 -14.00
C ALA A 361 -0.45 12.71 -13.61
N LEU A 362 -0.08 13.30 -12.46
CA LEU A 362 -0.66 14.55 -11.96
C LEU A 362 0.11 15.82 -12.32
N GLU A 363 1.31 15.69 -12.88
CA GLU A 363 2.10 16.82 -13.37
C GLU A 363 1.35 17.59 -14.47
N GLY A 364 1.24 18.92 -14.32
CA GLY A 364 0.53 19.78 -15.25
C GLY A 364 -1.00 19.70 -15.20
N GLN A 365 -1.62 18.96 -14.26
CA GLN A 365 -3.09 18.85 -14.19
C GLN A 365 -3.77 20.04 -13.51
N GLY A 366 -3.02 20.90 -12.82
CA GLY A 366 -3.55 22.08 -12.15
C GLY A 366 -4.73 21.74 -11.22
N GLU A 367 -5.88 22.34 -11.47
CA GLU A 367 -7.10 22.16 -10.67
C GLU A 367 -7.70 20.74 -10.77
N ASP A 368 -7.43 20.02 -11.87
CA ASP A 368 -7.96 18.67 -12.09
C ASP A 368 -7.23 17.60 -11.25
N ALA A 369 -6.09 17.96 -10.63
CA ALA A 369 -5.23 17.04 -9.89
C ALA A 369 -5.96 16.28 -8.77
N LYS A 370 -6.91 16.92 -8.08
CA LYS A 370 -7.73 16.27 -7.03
C LYS A 370 -8.61 15.13 -7.56
N PHE A 371 -9.16 15.27 -8.76
CA PHE A 371 -9.94 14.19 -9.40
C PHE A 371 -9.02 13.15 -10.03
N GLY A 372 -7.88 13.57 -10.58
CA GLY A 372 -6.86 12.64 -11.06
C GLY A 372 -6.36 11.72 -9.94
N ALA A 373 -6.12 12.29 -8.77
CA ALA A 373 -5.73 11.58 -7.55
C ALA A 373 -6.73 10.49 -7.16
N ALA A 374 -8.04 10.77 -7.25
CA ALA A 374 -9.06 9.77 -6.96
C ALA A 374 -8.93 8.53 -7.84
N PHE A 375 -8.78 8.69 -9.16
CA PHE A 375 -8.62 7.53 -10.04
C PHE A 375 -7.33 6.75 -9.80
N LEU A 376 -6.24 7.44 -9.45
CA LEU A 376 -4.99 6.78 -9.07
C LEU A 376 -5.13 5.99 -7.76
N VAL A 377 -5.92 6.49 -6.80
CA VAL A 377 -6.26 5.77 -5.56
C VAL A 377 -7.20 4.60 -5.84
N MET A 378 -8.19 4.76 -6.73
CA MET A 378 -9.06 3.66 -7.14
C MET A 378 -8.27 2.54 -7.81
N ALA A 379 -7.19 2.87 -8.53
CA ALA A 379 -6.30 1.89 -9.15
C ALA A 379 -5.64 0.92 -8.14
N ILE A 380 -5.61 1.27 -6.84
CA ILE A 380 -5.14 0.38 -5.76
C ILE A 380 -5.95 -0.93 -5.71
N VAL A 381 -7.19 -0.94 -6.22
CA VAL A 381 -8.02 -2.16 -6.35
C VAL A 381 -7.35 -3.25 -7.20
N GLY A 382 -6.38 -2.90 -8.07
CA GLY A 382 -5.54 -3.86 -8.78
C GLY A 382 -4.81 -4.83 -7.83
N GLY A 383 -4.49 -4.38 -6.61
CA GLY A 383 -3.92 -5.19 -5.53
C GLY A 383 -4.87 -6.22 -4.93
N ALA A 384 -6.18 -6.14 -5.17
CA ALA A 384 -7.12 -7.19 -4.78
C ALA A 384 -7.36 -8.19 -5.92
N LEU A 385 -7.46 -7.69 -7.16
CA LEU A 385 -7.84 -8.49 -8.32
C LEU A 385 -6.70 -9.37 -8.84
N LEU A 386 -5.48 -8.84 -8.91
CA LEU A 386 -4.35 -9.56 -9.50
C LEU A 386 -3.83 -10.71 -8.61
N PRO A 387 -3.74 -10.59 -7.27
CA PRO A 387 -3.39 -11.72 -6.42
C PRO A 387 -4.40 -12.87 -6.45
N TYR A 388 -5.68 -12.60 -6.73
CA TYR A 388 -6.68 -13.65 -6.96
C TYR A 388 -6.34 -14.46 -8.23
N ILE A 389 -5.93 -13.79 -9.31
CA ILE A 389 -5.47 -14.47 -10.53
C ILE A 389 -4.22 -15.29 -10.25
N GLN A 390 -3.25 -14.76 -9.50
CA GLN A 390 -2.05 -15.51 -9.12
C GLN A 390 -2.38 -16.73 -8.25
N GLY A 391 -3.30 -16.58 -7.29
CA GLY A 391 -3.77 -17.70 -6.45
C GLY A 391 -4.39 -18.82 -7.28
N TYR A 392 -5.26 -18.46 -8.23
CA TYR A 392 -5.84 -19.43 -9.16
C TYR A 392 -4.79 -20.17 -10.00
N MET A 393 -3.67 -19.53 -10.34
CA MET A 393 -2.55 -20.18 -11.03
C MET A 393 -1.75 -21.14 -10.12
N LEU A 394 -1.68 -20.85 -8.82
CA LEU A 394 -1.05 -21.72 -7.84
C LEU A 394 -1.87 -22.99 -7.58
N ASP A 395 -3.19 -22.89 -7.69
CA ASP A 395 -4.11 -24.01 -7.49
C ASP A 395 -4.18 -24.97 -8.70
N PHE A 396 -3.38 -24.77 -9.76
CA PHE A 396 -3.39 -25.62 -10.96
C PHE A 396 -2.92 -27.06 -10.71
N GLY A 397 -1.96 -27.23 -9.80
CA GLY A 397 -1.47 -28.55 -9.38
C GLY A 397 -2.27 -29.06 -8.19
N GLY A 398 -1.85 -28.66 -6.99
CA GLY A 398 -2.43 -29.05 -5.72
C GLY A 398 -1.94 -28.17 -4.57
N THR A 399 -2.02 -28.68 -3.34
CA THR A 399 -1.68 -27.91 -2.13
C THR A 399 -0.18 -27.74 -1.91
N GLY A 400 0.68 -28.42 -2.69
CA GLY A 400 2.13 -28.41 -2.53
C GLY A 400 2.84 -27.28 -3.29
N TYR A 401 2.16 -26.62 -4.23
CA TYR A 401 2.70 -25.56 -5.10
C TYR A 401 3.91 -25.96 -5.98
N GLU A 402 4.33 -27.23 -5.94
CA GLU A 402 5.30 -27.87 -6.85
C GLU A 402 4.75 -29.15 -7.50
N ASP A 403 3.43 -29.34 -7.47
CA ASP A 403 2.75 -30.55 -7.91
C ASP A 403 2.69 -30.65 -9.45
N THR A 404 2.89 -29.56 -10.18
CA THR A 404 2.82 -29.51 -11.65
C THR A 404 3.91 -28.61 -12.24
N THR A 405 4.38 -28.97 -13.43
CA THR A 405 5.33 -28.12 -14.16
C THR A 405 4.66 -27.49 -15.38
N ILE A 406 4.77 -26.17 -15.50
CA ILE A 406 4.20 -25.39 -16.60
C ILE A 406 5.36 -24.65 -17.27
N ALA A 407 5.55 -24.91 -18.56
CA ALA A 407 6.67 -24.35 -19.33
C ALA A 407 8.06 -24.63 -18.70
N GLY A 408 8.23 -25.78 -18.04
CA GLY A 408 9.50 -26.22 -17.45
C GLY A 408 9.83 -25.64 -16.07
N VAL A 409 8.90 -24.89 -15.46
CA VAL A 409 9.02 -24.37 -14.08
C VAL A 409 7.83 -24.83 -13.24
N THR A 410 7.95 -24.85 -11.92
CA THR A 410 6.86 -25.23 -10.99
C THR A 410 5.69 -24.26 -11.06
N GLU A 411 4.48 -24.67 -10.66
CA GLU A 411 3.33 -23.76 -10.64
C GLU A 411 3.58 -22.53 -9.74
N MET A 412 4.30 -22.69 -8.62
CA MET A 412 4.73 -21.58 -7.77
C MET A 412 5.51 -20.52 -8.55
N ARG A 413 6.52 -20.95 -9.30
CA ARG A 413 7.37 -20.04 -10.07
C ARG A 413 6.63 -19.46 -11.27
N PHE A 414 5.82 -20.27 -11.94
CA PHE A 414 4.98 -19.84 -13.07
C PHE A 414 3.97 -18.76 -12.66
N SER A 415 3.47 -18.81 -11.42
CA SER A 415 2.50 -17.84 -10.87
C SER A 415 2.97 -16.37 -10.90
N PHE A 416 4.27 -16.10 -11.09
CA PHE A 416 4.82 -14.73 -11.17
C PHE A 416 4.78 -14.13 -12.58
N ILE A 417 4.31 -14.84 -13.60
CA ILE A 417 4.12 -14.30 -14.96
C ILE A 417 3.20 -13.07 -14.99
N PRO A 418 2.05 -13.01 -14.28
CA PRO A 418 1.27 -11.79 -14.15
C PRO A 418 2.07 -10.62 -13.57
N SER A 419 2.93 -10.86 -12.57
CA SER A 419 3.82 -9.82 -12.02
C SER A 419 4.79 -9.30 -13.08
N LEU A 420 5.36 -10.20 -13.91
CA LEU A 420 6.22 -9.82 -15.03
C LEU A 420 5.49 -8.92 -16.04
N ILE A 421 4.26 -9.28 -16.43
CA ILE A 421 3.42 -8.49 -17.34
C ILE A 421 3.17 -7.10 -16.75
N CYS A 422 2.82 -7.05 -15.46
CA CYS A 422 2.57 -5.79 -14.77
C CYS A 422 3.76 -4.85 -14.77
N LEU A 423 4.96 -5.36 -14.47
CA LEU A 423 6.19 -4.56 -14.50
C LEU A 423 6.55 -4.14 -15.93
N GLY A 424 6.20 -4.96 -16.94
CA GLY A 424 6.27 -4.60 -18.36
C GLY A 424 5.38 -3.40 -18.70
N VAL A 425 4.12 -3.38 -18.24
CA VAL A 425 3.21 -2.24 -18.42
C VAL A 425 3.80 -0.97 -17.79
N VAL A 426 4.40 -1.06 -16.59
CA VAL A 426 5.06 0.08 -15.94
C VAL A 426 6.27 0.56 -16.73
N ALA A 427 7.10 -0.35 -17.24
CA ALA A 427 8.25 -0.01 -18.07
C ALA A 427 7.83 0.69 -19.37
N LEU A 428 6.77 0.20 -20.02
CA LEU A 428 6.17 0.82 -21.20
C LEU A 428 5.63 2.21 -20.91
N TYR A 429 4.98 2.42 -19.76
CA TYR A 429 4.53 3.75 -19.33
C TYR A 429 5.71 4.71 -19.15
N GLY A 430 6.76 4.29 -18.44
CA GLY A 430 7.99 5.09 -18.28
C GLY A 430 8.62 5.48 -19.61
N ASN A 431 8.73 4.55 -20.55
CA ASN A 431 9.23 4.81 -21.90
C ASN A 431 8.32 5.77 -22.70
N PHE A 432 7.01 5.57 -22.63
CA PHE A 432 6.02 6.42 -23.30
C PHE A 432 6.13 7.88 -22.82
N VAL A 433 6.22 8.08 -21.50
CA VAL A 433 6.36 9.41 -20.90
C VAL A 433 7.66 10.07 -21.36
N TYR A 434 8.79 9.36 -21.23
CA TYR A 434 10.10 9.90 -21.59
C TYR A 434 10.21 10.25 -23.08
N SER A 435 9.73 9.36 -23.95
CA SER A 435 9.83 9.54 -25.40
C SER A 435 8.94 10.65 -25.94
N LYS A 436 7.73 10.83 -25.38
CA LYS A 436 6.71 11.72 -25.94
C LYS A 436 6.64 13.09 -25.27
N PHE A 437 6.98 13.20 -23.98
CA PHE A 437 6.79 14.43 -23.22
C PHE A 437 8.10 15.10 -22.77
N HIS A 438 9.25 14.42 -22.90
CA HIS A 438 10.53 14.96 -22.43
C HIS A 438 11.62 15.01 -23.51
N LYS A 439 11.65 14.06 -24.46
CA LYS A 439 12.56 14.14 -25.62
C LYS A 439 12.24 15.26 -26.62
N GLN A 440 11.07 15.90 -26.50
CA GLN A 440 10.58 16.95 -27.41
C GLN A 440 10.53 18.34 -26.75
N ALA A 441 10.89 18.45 -25.47
CA ALA A 441 11.08 19.71 -24.73
C ALA A 441 12.58 20.01 -24.64
#